data_AF-A0AAV7JC93-F1
#
_entry.id   AF-A0AAV7JC93-F1
#
_cell.length_a   1.000
_cell.length_b   1.000
_cell.length_c   1.000
_cell.angle_alpha   90.00
_cell.angle_beta   90.00
_cell.angle_gamma   90.00
#
_symmetry.space_group_name_H-M   'P 1'
#
loop_
_entity.id
_entity.type
_entity.pdbx_description
1 polymer ?
#
loop_
_entity_poly.entity_id
_entity_poly.type
_entity_poly.pdbx_seq_one_letter_code
_entity_poly.pdbx_strand_id
1 'polypeptide(L)'
;MLLDFEKGAITSFEHVWPNTVVKCCFFHLTQNIWRHVQSVGLQSAYTHDEELAMCIRRIPALAFARPADVHDLFDQVAMDLPLTSEIGELVDYFERTYIGRTLASGYHVAATFPIDLHRPVGLPPQHALRAPPYNQRRGGMAPQLQCHCRLPSPHHMEVPPSPQA
;
A
#
# COMPACT_ATOMS: atom_id res chain seq x y z
N MET A 1 16.90 8.52 1.70
CA MET A 1 16.81 8.73 0.24
C MET A 1 15.60 7.99 -0.28
N LEU A 2 14.77 8.61 -1.15
CA LEU A 2 13.68 7.91 -1.85
C LEU A 2 14.18 7.50 -3.24
N LEU A 3 14.18 6.20 -3.52
CA LEU A 3 14.62 5.65 -4.80
C LEU A 3 13.50 4.89 -5.50
N ASP A 4 13.75 4.59 -6.77
CA ASP A 4 12.98 3.63 -7.55
C ASP A 4 13.30 2.21 -7.09
N PHE A 5 12.40 1.27 -7.40
CA PHE A 5 12.61 -0.17 -7.15
C PHE A 5 13.57 -0.76 -8.18
N GLU A 6 14.79 -0.24 -8.23
CA GLU A 6 15.86 -0.70 -9.09
C GLU A 6 17.03 -1.14 -8.22
N LYS A 7 17.36 -2.43 -8.29
CA LYS A 7 18.41 -3.03 -7.45
C LYS A 7 19.78 -2.36 -7.68
N GLY A 8 20.11 -2.03 -8.93
CA GLY A 8 21.34 -1.32 -9.28
C GLY A 8 21.42 0.05 -8.61
N ALA A 9 20.34 0.83 -8.69
CA ALA A 9 20.26 2.14 -8.04
C ALA A 9 20.44 1.99 -6.52
N ILE A 10 19.67 1.13 -5.86
CA ILE A 10 19.75 0.89 -4.41
C ILE A 10 21.18 0.51 -4.00
N THR A 11 21.76 -0.51 -4.64
CA THR A 11 23.11 -1.00 -4.29
C THR A 11 24.18 0.07 -4.54
N SER A 12 24.09 0.84 -5.63
CA SER A 12 25.05 1.92 -5.91
C SER A 12 24.98 3.04 -4.85
N PHE A 13 23.77 3.41 -4.41
CA PHE A 13 23.59 4.43 -3.38
C PHE A 13 24.09 3.95 -2.02
N GLU A 14 23.78 2.70 -1.63
CA GLU A 14 24.28 2.10 -0.38
C GLU A 14 25.81 2.02 -0.37
N HIS A 15 26.44 1.77 -1.53
CA HIS A 15 27.90 1.74 -1.64
C HIS A 15 28.54 3.12 -1.44
N VAL A 16 27.97 4.17 -2.03
CA VAL A 16 28.52 5.53 -1.93
C VAL A 16 28.17 6.19 -0.59
N TRP A 17 26.99 5.91 -0.03
CA TRP A 17 26.51 6.47 1.23
C TRP A 17 26.01 5.38 2.19
N PRO A 18 26.91 4.60 2.80
CA PRO A 18 26.56 3.42 3.61
C PRO A 18 25.75 3.75 4.88
N ASN A 19 25.81 5.00 5.35
CA ASN A 19 25.08 5.45 6.53
C ASN A 19 23.72 6.06 6.20
N THR A 20 23.32 6.10 4.93
CA THR A 20 22.02 6.65 4.52
C THR A 20 20.96 5.57 4.52
N VAL A 21 19.82 5.85 5.15
CA VAL A 21 18.64 4.99 5.04
C VAL A 21 18.03 5.16 3.64
N VAL A 22 18.11 4.12 2.84
CA VAL A 22 17.42 4.02 1.55
C VAL A 22 15.98 3.54 1.80
N LYS A 23 15.03 4.22 1.18
CA LYS A 23 13.63 3.83 1.13
C LYS A 23 13.15 3.90 -0.32
N CYS A 24 12.23 3.03 -0.69
CA CYS A 24 11.52 3.09 -1.95
C CYS A 24 10.21 3.87 -1.76
N CYS A 25 9.84 4.66 -2.76
CA CYS A 25 8.67 5.52 -2.67
C CYS A 25 7.37 4.74 -2.92
N PHE A 26 6.33 5.00 -2.12
CA PHE A 26 4.99 4.45 -2.33
C PHE A 26 4.42 4.79 -3.72
N PHE A 27 4.75 5.97 -4.25
CA PHE A 27 4.36 6.36 -5.61
C PHE A 27 4.96 5.43 -6.67
N HIS A 28 6.24 5.03 -6.54
CA HIS A 28 6.84 4.08 -7.47
C HIS A 28 6.27 2.67 -7.28
N LEU A 29 5.86 2.31 -6.06
CA LEU A 29 5.17 1.03 -5.81
C LEU A 29 3.84 0.97 -6.56
N THR A 30 3.01 2.01 -6.45
CA THR A 30 1.71 2.05 -7.14
C THR A 30 1.89 2.08 -8.66
N GLN A 31 2.90 2.78 -9.18
CA GLN A 31 3.25 2.74 -10.59
C GLN A 31 3.68 1.35 -11.06
N ASN A 32 4.51 0.64 -10.28
CA ASN A 32 4.95 -0.72 -10.61
C ASN A 32 3.76 -1.68 -10.68
N ILE A 33 2.84 -1.59 -9.72
CA ILE A 33 1.63 -2.41 -9.71
C ILE A 33 0.75 -2.06 -10.91
N TRP A 34 0.56 -0.77 -11.21
CA TRP A 34 -0.24 -0.35 -12.37
C TRP A 34 0.33 -0.88 -13.69
N ARG A 35 1.65 -0.78 -13.90
CA ARG A 35 2.31 -1.36 -15.08
C ARG A 35 2.12 -2.87 -15.16
N HIS A 36 2.14 -3.57 -14.02
CA HIS A 36 1.92 -5.01 -14.00
C HIS A 36 0.46 -5.38 -14.30
N VAL A 37 -0.51 -4.65 -13.73
CA VAL A 37 -1.95 -4.77 -14.05
C VAL A 37 -2.18 -4.62 -15.56
N GLN A 38 -1.50 -3.67 -16.21
CA GLN A 38 -1.56 -3.54 -17.66
C GLN A 38 -0.95 -4.74 -18.39
N SER A 39 0.22 -5.22 -17.96
CA SER A 39 0.92 -6.31 -18.65
C SER A 39 0.18 -7.64 -18.61
N VAL A 40 -0.59 -7.90 -17.54
CA VAL A 40 -1.41 -9.12 -17.42
C VAL A 40 -2.81 -8.96 -18.02
N GLY A 41 -3.10 -7.84 -18.71
CA GLY A 41 -4.37 -7.63 -19.41
C GLY A 41 -5.54 -7.16 -18.53
N LEU A 42 -5.29 -6.82 -17.26
CA LEU A 42 -6.32 -6.38 -16.32
C LEU A 42 -6.73 -4.90 -16.49
N GLN A 43 -6.08 -4.14 -17.38
CA GLN A 43 -6.34 -2.70 -17.53
C GLN A 43 -7.83 -2.36 -17.76
N SER A 44 -8.50 -3.08 -18.65
CA SER A 44 -9.92 -2.83 -18.94
C SER A 44 -10.79 -3.14 -17.73
N ALA A 45 -10.60 -4.30 -17.10
CA ALA A 45 -11.35 -4.70 -15.91
C ALA A 45 -11.12 -3.70 -14.76
N TYR A 46 -9.87 -3.33 -14.47
CA TYR A 46 -9.54 -2.32 -13.46
C TYR A 46 -10.21 -0.95 -13.73
N THR A 47 -10.45 -0.59 -14.99
CA THR A 47 -11.05 0.70 -15.35
C THR A 47 -12.58 0.71 -15.22
N HIS A 48 -13.23 -0.42 -15.48
CA HIS A 48 -14.70 -0.51 -15.59
C HIS A 48 -15.37 -1.25 -14.43
N ASP A 49 -14.60 -2.01 -13.64
CA ASP A 49 -15.06 -2.70 -12.44
C ASP A 49 -14.46 -2.03 -11.20
N GLU A 50 -15.29 -1.23 -10.52
CA GLU A 50 -14.87 -0.47 -9.34
C GLU A 50 -14.49 -1.38 -8.18
N GLU A 51 -15.19 -2.50 -8.00
CA GLU A 51 -14.95 -3.45 -6.90
C GLU A 51 -13.61 -4.14 -7.09
N LEU A 52 -13.34 -4.65 -8.30
CA LEU A 52 -12.03 -5.20 -8.64
C LEU A 52 -10.92 -4.17 -8.46
N ALA A 53 -11.14 -2.94 -8.93
CA ALA A 53 -10.16 -1.87 -8.80
C ALA A 53 -9.88 -1.53 -7.34
N MET A 54 -10.90 -1.54 -6.48
CA MET A 54 -10.74 -1.39 -5.03
C MET A 54 -9.91 -2.52 -4.42
N CYS A 55 -10.18 -3.77 -4.79
CA CYS A 55 -9.42 -4.93 -4.32
C CYS A 55 -7.95 -4.85 -4.74
N ILE A 56 -7.67 -4.52 -6.01
CA ILE A 56 -6.29 -4.36 -6.50
C ILE A 56 -5.57 -3.19 -5.77
N ARG A 57 -6.26 -2.09 -5.47
CA ARG A 57 -5.68 -0.97 -4.70
C ARG A 57 -5.32 -1.32 -3.25
N ARG A 58 -5.83 -2.41 -2.68
CA ARG A 58 -5.43 -2.89 -1.35
C ARG A 58 -4.02 -3.50 -1.36
N ILE A 59 -3.56 -4.02 -2.49
CA ILE A 59 -2.24 -4.63 -2.64
C ILE A 59 -1.12 -3.63 -2.27
N PRO A 60 -0.98 -2.44 -2.91
CA PRO A 60 0.04 -1.48 -2.50
C PRO A 60 -0.14 -0.99 -1.06
N ALA A 61 -1.37 -0.96 -0.53
CA ALA A 61 -1.63 -0.52 0.84
C ALA A 61 -0.95 -1.41 1.91
N LEU A 62 -0.50 -2.62 1.54
CA LEU A 62 0.32 -3.47 2.40
C LEU A 62 1.66 -2.81 2.78
N ALA A 63 2.13 -1.80 2.03
CA ALA A 63 3.28 -0.97 2.41
C ALA A 63 3.14 -0.31 3.81
N PHE A 64 1.91 -0.12 4.28
CA PHE A 64 1.61 0.45 5.58
C PHE A 64 1.43 -0.61 6.68
N ALA A 65 1.37 -1.90 6.32
CA ALA A 65 1.29 -3.01 7.26
C ALA A 65 2.54 -3.07 8.14
N ARG A 66 2.38 -3.61 9.36
CA ARG A 66 3.54 -3.97 10.17
C ARG A 66 4.25 -5.17 9.54
N PRO A 67 5.59 -5.23 9.59
CA PRO A 67 6.32 -6.40 9.09
C PRO A 67 5.83 -7.72 9.72
N ALA A 68 5.45 -7.70 10.99
CA ALA A 68 4.93 -8.87 11.69
C ALA A 68 3.55 -9.36 11.19
N ASP A 69 2.75 -8.49 10.58
CA ASP A 69 1.39 -8.82 10.13
C ASP A 69 1.29 -8.89 8.59
N VAL A 70 2.37 -8.56 7.87
CA VAL A 70 2.30 -8.33 6.42
C VAL A 70 1.89 -9.58 5.65
N HIS A 71 2.37 -10.75 6.08
CA HIS A 71 2.02 -12.04 5.45
C HIS A 71 0.54 -12.36 5.68
N ASP A 72 0.06 -12.29 6.93
CA ASP A 72 -1.36 -12.53 7.25
C ASP A 72 -2.30 -11.56 6.52
N LEU A 73 -1.91 -10.29 6.38
CA LEU A 73 -2.68 -9.29 5.65
C LEU A 73 -2.61 -9.51 4.13
N PHE A 74 -1.47 -9.95 3.62
CA PHE A 74 -1.32 -10.31 2.22
C PHE A 74 -2.23 -11.49 1.87
N ASP A 75 -2.24 -12.55 2.69
CA ASP A 75 -3.10 -13.72 2.49
C ASP A 75 -4.58 -13.32 2.47
N GLN A 76 -5.02 -12.45 3.38
CA GLN A 76 -6.38 -11.91 3.40
C GLN A 76 -6.72 -11.13 2.12
N VAL A 77 -5.81 -10.26 1.67
CA VAL A 77 -6.01 -9.50 0.42
C VAL A 77 -6.07 -10.44 -0.79
N ALA A 78 -5.24 -11.47 -0.82
CA ALA A 78 -5.22 -12.47 -1.90
C ALA A 78 -6.51 -13.31 -1.93
N MET A 79 -7.05 -13.69 -0.76
CA MET A 79 -8.31 -14.44 -0.66
C MET A 79 -9.54 -13.65 -1.10
N ASP A 80 -9.52 -12.32 -0.95
CA ASP A 80 -10.62 -11.45 -1.35
C ASP A 80 -10.62 -11.13 -2.86
N LEU A 81 -9.53 -11.45 -3.57
CA LEU A 81 -9.40 -11.20 -5.00
C LEU A 81 -10.07 -12.31 -5.84
N PRO A 82 -10.64 -11.98 -7.01
CA PRO A 82 -11.22 -13.00 -7.90
C PRO A 82 -10.17 -14.01 -8.37
N LEU A 83 -10.54 -15.29 -8.38
CA LEU A 83 -9.66 -16.37 -8.83
C LEU A 83 -9.62 -16.44 -10.38
N THR A 84 -8.88 -15.53 -11.00
CA THR A 84 -8.53 -15.59 -12.44
C THR A 84 -7.03 -15.77 -12.63
N SER A 85 -6.61 -16.21 -13.83
CA SER A 85 -5.20 -16.35 -14.19
C SER A 85 -4.42 -15.06 -14.01
N GLU A 86 -4.97 -13.95 -14.48
CA GLU A 86 -4.33 -12.64 -14.51
C GLU A 86 -4.14 -12.08 -13.09
N ILE A 87 -5.13 -12.33 -12.22
CA ILE A 87 -5.05 -11.96 -10.81
C ILE A 87 -4.02 -12.84 -10.08
N GLY A 88 -4.00 -14.14 -10.38
CA GLY A 88 -2.98 -15.05 -9.86
C GLY A 88 -1.56 -14.59 -10.20
N GLU A 89 -1.34 -14.16 -11.45
CA GLU A 89 -0.06 -13.60 -11.89
C GLU A 89 0.30 -12.29 -11.15
N LEU A 90 -0.66 -11.39 -10.97
CA LEU A 90 -0.46 -10.15 -10.20
C LEU A 90 -0.09 -10.43 -8.73
N VAL A 91 -0.78 -11.38 -8.09
CA VAL A 91 -0.54 -11.78 -6.71
C VAL A 91 0.84 -12.44 -6.56
N ASP A 92 1.21 -13.38 -7.44
CA ASP A 92 2.54 -14.03 -7.41
C ASP A 92 3.67 -13.03 -7.66
N TYR A 93 3.48 -12.10 -8.60
CA TYR A 93 4.40 -10.98 -8.83
C TYR A 93 4.60 -10.16 -7.56
N PHE A 94 3.51 -9.77 -6.89
CA PHE A 94 3.61 -8.95 -5.68
C PHE A 94 4.26 -9.71 -4.53
N GLU A 95 3.90 -10.98 -4.32
CA GLU A 95 4.48 -11.86 -3.30
C GLU A 95 6.00 -11.95 -3.48
N ARG A 96 6.47 -12.36 -4.68
CA ARG A 96 7.90 -12.51 -4.97
C ARG A 96 8.67 -11.20 -4.89
N THR A 97 8.06 -10.10 -5.29
CA THR A 97 8.78 -8.83 -5.44
C THR A 97 8.87 -8.07 -4.12
N TYR A 98 7.83 -8.10 -3.28
CA TYR A 98 7.71 -7.20 -2.13
C TYR A 98 7.49 -7.88 -0.77
N ILE A 99 6.95 -9.10 -0.74
CA ILE A 99 6.59 -9.81 0.51
C ILE A 99 7.61 -10.90 0.87
N GLY A 100 7.90 -11.80 -0.08
CA GLY A 100 8.67 -13.02 0.13
C GLY A 100 7.76 -14.23 0.35
N ARG A 101 8.30 -15.43 0.14
CA ARG A 101 7.55 -16.70 0.18
C ARG A 101 8.13 -17.63 1.22
N THR A 102 7.27 -18.30 1.98
CA THR A 102 7.65 -19.48 2.77
C THR A 102 7.28 -20.74 1.98
N LEU A 103 8.28 -21.57 1.64
CA LEU A 103 8.06 -22.83 0.94
C LEU A 103 7.51 -23.89 1.90
N ALA A 104 6.89 -24.94 1.35
CA ALA A 104 6.40 -26.10 2.13
C ALA A 104 7.51 -26.80 2.94
N SER A 105 8.77 -26.64 2.54
CA SER A 105 9.94 -27.11 3.29
C SER A 105 10.26 -26.31 4.55
N GLY A 106 9.55 -25.20 4.80
CA GLY A 106 9.86 -24.22 5.84
C GLY A 106 10.95 -23.22 5.43
N TYR A 107 11.51 -23.33 4.22
CA TYR A 107 12.51 -22.39 3.73
C TYR A 107 11.87 -21.07 3.31
N HIS A 108 12.39 -19.95 3.82
CA HIS A 108 11.94 -18.61 3.46
C HIS A 108 12.77 -18.04 2.30
N VAL A 109 12.09 -17.68 1.22
CA VAL A 109 12.62 -16.96 0.06
C VAL A 109 12.35 -15.47 0.26
N ALA A 110 13.40 -14.69 0.46
CA ALA A 110 13.27 -13.25 0.62
C ALA A 110 12.73 -12.56 -0.65
N ALA A 111 11.92 -11.52 -0.44
CA ALA A 111 11.48 -10.63 -1.50
C ALA A 111 12.68 -9.96 -2.20
N THR A 112 12.50 -9.60 -3.48
CA THR A 112 13.48 -8.78 -4.21
C THR A 112 13.66 -7.41 -3.55
N PHE A 113 12.56 -6.82 -3.08
CA PHE A 113 12.52 -5.54 -2.36
C PHE A 113 11.67 -5.68 -1.09
N PRO A 114 12.26 -6.09 0.05
CA PRO A 114 11.52 -6.35 1.28
C PRO A 114 10.63 -5.18 1.75
N ILE A 115 9.58 -5.50 2.50
CA ILE A 115 8.59 -4.56 3.09
C ILE A 115 9.24 -3.34 3.76
N ASP A 116 10.39 -3.54 4.40
CA ASP A 116 11.13 -2.48 5.09
C ASP A 116 11.66 -1.40 4.15
N LEU A 117 11.92 -1.71 2.87
CA LEU A 117 12.38 -0.73 1.89
C LEU A 117 11.26 0.26 1.56
N HIS A 118 10.01 -0.16 1.46
CA HIS A 118 8.91 0.69 0.97
C HIS A 118 7.94 1.18 2.04
N ARG A 119 8.21 0.84 3.30
CA ARG A 119 7.50 1.39 4.46
C ARG A 119 7.79 2.90 4.63
N PRO A 120 6.76 3.76 4.75
CA PRO A 120 6.96 5.19 5.01
C PRO A 120 7.75 5.46 6.30
N VAL A 121 8.61 6.47 6.24
CA VAL A 121 9.32 7.01 7.41
C VAL A 121 8.31 7.69 8.33
N GLY A 122 8.34 7.39 9.63
CA GLY A 122 7.48 8.04 10.64
C GLY A 122 6.23 7.25 11.06
N LEU A 123 6.01 6.04 10.55
CA LEU A 123 4.99 5.15 11.12
C LEU A 123 5.38 4.76 12.55
N PRO A 124 4.43 4.76 13.50
CA PRO A 124 4.71 4.49 14.90
C PRO A 124 5.31 3.09 15.09
N PRO A 125 6.11 2.88 16.17
CA PRO A 125 6.74 1.60 16.46
C PRO A 125 5.73 0.46 16.53
N GLN A 126 6.20 -0.76 16.25
CA GLN A 126 5.35 -1.96 16.11
C GLN A 126 4.40 -2.21 17.29
N HIS A 127 4.78 -1.80 18.51
CA HIS A 127 3.99 -1.94 19.72
C HIS A 127 2.80 -0.96 19.82
N ALA A 128 2.84 0.18 19.12
CA ALA A 128 1.81 1.21 19.17
C ALA A 128 0.68 1.00 18.13
N LEU A 129 0.80 -0.02 17.26
CA LEU A 129 -0.11 -0.33 16.17
C LEU A 129 -0.93 -1.62 16.39
N ARG A 130 -0.93 -2.19 17.61
CA ARG A 130 -1.76 -3.36 17.93
C ARG A 130 -3.25 -2.98 17.85
N ALA A 131 -3.87 -3.22 16.69
CA ALA A 131 -5.32 -3.30 16.60
C ALA A 131 -5.78 -4.58 17.31
N PRO A 132 -6.96 -4.56 17.97
CA PRO A 132 -7.53 -5.79 18.51
C PRO A 132 -7.83 -6.79 17.38
N PRO A 133 -7.76 -8.10 17.66
CA PRO A 133 -8.06 -9.14 16.68
C PRO A 133 -9.44 -8.93 16.04
N TYR A 134 -9.52 -9.17 14.73
CA TYR A 134 -10.68 -8.92 13.86
C TYR A 134 -12.01 -9.45 14.44
N ASN A 135 -11.93 -10.59 15.12
CA ASN A 135 -12.99 -11.35 15.77
C ASN A 135 -13.70 -10.57 16.90
N GLN A 136 -13.13 -9.45 17.37
CA GLN A 136 -13.66 -8.69 18.51
C GLN A 136 -14.45 -7.43 18.12
N ARG A 137 -14.66 -7.17 16.81
CA ARG A 137 -15.36 -5.97 16.30
C ARG A 137 -16.85 -6.14 15.95
N ARG A 138 -17.51 -7.24 16.35
CA ARG A 138 -18.96 -7.44 16.09
C ARG A 138 -19.90 -7.00 17.22
N GLY A 139 -19.43 -6.33 18.27
CA GLY A 139 -20.26 -6.03 19.46
C GLY A 139 -20.25 -4.61 20.02
N GLY A 140 -19.56 -3.65 19.39
CA GLY A 140 -19.42 -2.29 19.96
C GLY A 140 -19.75 -1.21 18.95
N MET A 141 -20.68 -0.32 19.29
CA MET A 141 -20.94 0.93 18.57
C MET A 141 -19.62 1.67 18.34
N ALA A 142 -19.32 2.00 17.08
CA ALA A 142 -18.14 2.75 16.73
C ALA A 142 -18.17 4.13 17.43
N PRO A 143 -17.13 4.52 18.19
CA PRO A 143 -17.04 5.88 18.69
C PRO A 143 -16.90 6.80 17.48
N GLN A 144 -17.76 7.81 17.39
CA GLN A 144 -17.66 8.84 16.36
C GLN A 144 -16.32 9.55 16.50
N LEU A 145 -15.36 9.19 15.64
CA LEU A 145 -14.13 9.96 15.46
C LEU A 145 -14.53 11.25 14.76
N GLN A 146 -14.60 12.33 15.54
CA GLN A 146 -14.94 13.66 15.04
C GLN A 146 -13.74 14.21 14.26
N CYS A 147 -13.71 13.93 12.95
CA CYS A 147 -12.69 14.47 12.06
C CYS A 147 -12.73 16.01 12.11
N HIS A 148 -11.63 16.65 12.52
CA HIS A 148 -11.51 18.11 12.56
C HIS A 148 -11.24 18.74 11.19
N CYS A 149 -11.45 17.99 10.10
CA CYS A 149 -11.34 18.50 8.74
C CYS A 149 -12.72 18.95 8.23
N ARG A 150 -13.32 19.96 8.87
CA ARG A 150 -14.53 20.59 8.33
C ARG A 150 -14.08 21.65 7.32
N LEU A 151 -14.01 21.27 6.04
CA LEU A 151 -13.98 22.25 4.96
C LEU A 151 -15.27 23.10 5.04
N PRO A 152 -15.21 24.43 4.95
CA PRO A 152 -16.42 25.25 4.96
C PRO A 152 -17.26 24.98 3.70
N SER A 153 -18.56 24.81 3.92
CA SER A 153 -19.58 24.63 2.87
C SER A 153 -19.70 25.91 2.02
N PRO A 154 -19.95 25.84 0.69
CA PRO A 154 -19.84 26.99 -0.22
C PRO A 154 -20.97 28.03 -0.13
N HIS A 155 -21.71 28.13 0.98
CA HIS A 155 -22.89 29.00 1.10
C HIS A 155 -22.67 30.33 1.83
N HIS A 156 -21.43 30.73 2.13
CA HIS A 156 -21.12 32.07 2.62
C HIS A 156 -19.88 32.64 1.92
N MET A 157 -20.05 33.17 0.71
CA MET A 157 -19.17 34.22 0.20
C MET A 157 -19.97 35.53 0.28
N GLU A 158 -19.65 36.36 1.27
CA GLU A 158 -20.04 37.77 1.25
C GLU A 158 -19.38 38.44 0.05
N VAL A 159 -20.19 39.12 -0.76
CA VAL A 159 -19.73 39.96 -1.87
C VAL A 159 -19.20 41.27 -1.28
N PRO A 160 -17.97 41.71 -1.58
CA PRO A 160 -17.47 42.99 -1.09
C PRO A 160 -18.25 44.15 -1.72
N PRO A 161 -18.49 45.25 -0.99
CA PRO A 161 -19.23 46.40 -1.52
C PRO A 161 -18.45 47.09 -2.65
N SER A 162 -19.20 47.53 -3.66
CA SER A 162 -18.68 48.26 -4.82
C SER A 162 -18.07 49.60 -4.40
N PRO A 163 -17.02 50.10 -5.10
CA PRO A 163 -16.43 51.39 -4.80
C PRO A 163 -17.45 52.50 -5.10
N GLN A 164 -17.65 53.42 -4.15
CA GLN A 164 -18.39 54.64 -4.39
C GLN A 164 -17.56 55.56 -5.30
N ALA A 165 -18.20 56.09 -6.33
CA ALA A 165 -17.64 57.04 -7.29
C ALA A 165 -17.47 58.44 -6.68
#